data_AF-A0A2M7GNW9-F1
#
_entry.id   AF-A0A2M7GNW9-F1
#
_cell.length_a   1.000
_cell.length_b   1.000
_cell.length_c   1.000
_cell.angle_alpha   90.00
_cell.angle_beta   90.00
_cell.angle_gamma   90.00
#
_symmetry.space_group_name_H-M   'P 1'
#
loop_
_entity.id
_entity.type
_entity.pdbx_description
1 polymer ?
#
loop_
_entity_poly.entity_id
_entity_poly.type
_entity_poly.pdbx_seq_one_letter_code
_entity_poly.pdbx_strand_id
1 'polypeptide(L)'
;MVQSPPAGRSSQPPLIAAALKMHGIDGAAVPRGALKVARERCRDCRNTDECSVWLAGMSEPEEYRRFCPNAALFDALPNARAH
;
A
#
# COMPACT_ATOMS: atom_id res chain seq x y z
N MET A 1 -31.52 -3.57 -2.51
CA MET A 1 -30.97 -2.23 -2.20
C MET A 1 -29.51 -2.43 -1.88
N VAL A 2 -28.62 -2.16 -2.85
CA VAL A 2 -27.17 -2.35 -2.67
C VAL A 2 -26.65 -1.15 -1.87
N GLN A 3 -26.14 -1.40 -0.67
CA GLN A 3 -25.55 -0.37 0.16
C GLN A 3 -24.13 -0.13 -0.35
N SER A 4 -23.94 0.96 -1.10
CA SER A 4 -22.62 1.52 -1.38
C SER A 4 -22.03 2.08 -0.08
N PRO A 5 -20.82 1.70 0.35
CA PRO A 5 -20.19 2.33 1.50
C PRO A 5 -19.80 3.78 1.17
N PRO A 6 -19.86 4.71 2.14
CA PRO A 6 -19.63 6.12 1.89
C PRO A 6 -18.14 6.41 1.64
N ALA A 7 -17.87 7.09 0.53
CA ALA A 7 -16.65 7.84 0.31
C ALA A 7 -16.55 8.94 1.38
N GLY A 8 -15.65 8.78 2.36
CA GLY A 8 -15.44 9.81 3.36
C GLY A 8 -14.67 9.39 4.59
N ARG A 9 -13.36 9.11 4.47
CA ARG A 9 -12.37 9.58 5.46
C ARG A 9 -10.94 9.50 4.94
N SER A 10 -10.50 10.58 4.32
CA SER A 10 -9.11 10.88 4.04
C SER A 10 -8.35 10.98 5.37
N SER A 11 -7.59 9.93 5.73
CA SER A 11 -6.61 9.98 6.83
C SER A 11 -5.48 9.00 6.51
N GLN A 12 -4.55 9.43 5.66
CA GLN A 12 -3.22 8.82 5.52
C GLN A 12 -2.49 8.99 6.86
N PRO A 13 -2.34 7.93 7.67
CA PRO A 13 -1.13 7.08 7.65
C PRO A 13 -1.28 5.54 7.73
N PRO A 14 -2.48 4.89 7.81
CA PRO A 14 -2.55 3.45 8.03
C PRO A 14 -2.32 2.61 6.76
N LEU A 15 -2.58 3.15 5.57
CA LEU A 15 -2.54 2.38 4.32
C LEU A 15 -1.12 1.95 3.94
N ILE A 16 -0.11 2.78 4.20
CA ILE A 16 1.29 2.39 3.91
C ILE A 16 1.75 1.28 4.85
N ALA A 17 1.37 1.33 6.12
CA ALA A 17 1.68 0.26 7.07
C ALA A 17 0.95 -1.04 6.71
N ALA A 18 -0.32 -0.93 6.27
CA ALA A 18 -1.08 -2.06 5.75
C ALA A 18 -0.44 -2.65 4.48
N ALA A 19 0.04 -1.80 3.56
CA ALA A 19 0.72 -2.24 2.35
C ALA A 19 2.02 -2.99 2.66
N LEU A 20 2.86 -2.46 3.55
CA LEU A 20 4.07 -3.15 4.01
C LEU A 20 3.73 -4.52 4.61
N LYS A 21 2.69 -4.59 5.45
CA LYS A 21 2.22 -5.84 6.05
C LYS A 21 1.71 -6.84 5.00
N MET A 22 0.97 -6.39 3.98
CA MET A 22 0.49 -7.23 2.88
C MET A 22 1.64 -7.89 2.09
N HIS A 23 2.77 -7.19 1.98
CA HIS A 23 3.98 -7.75 1.40
C HIS A 23 4.78 -8.60 2.38
N GLY A 24 4.49 -8.57 3.69
CA GLY A 24 5.33 -9.19 4.71
C GLY A 24 6.67 -8.45 4.89
N ILE A 25 6.68 -7.15 4.63
CA ILE A 25 7.83 -6.28 4.86
C ILE A 25 7.76 -5.77 6.30
N ASP A 26 8.82 -6.00 7.07
CA ASP A 26 8.96 -5.39 8.39
C ASP A 26 9.32 -3.91 8.23
N GLY A 27 8.39 -3.02 8.62
CA GLY A 27 8.60 -1.57 8.56
C GLY A 27 9.76 -1.06 9.40
N ALA A 28 10.21 -1.79 10.43
CA ALA A 28 11.40 -1.47 11.22
C ALA A 28 12.71 -1.82 10.49
N ALA A 29 12.66 -2.80 9.57
CA ALA A 29 13.80 -3.18 8.73
C ALA A 29 13.97 -2.28 7.49
N VAL A 30 12.95 -1.48 7.15
CA VAL A 30 13.02 -0.56 6.01
C VAL A 30 13.91 0.65 6.35
N PRO A 31 14.88 1.02 5.49
CA PRO A 31 15.68 2.22 5.69
C PRO A 31 14.81 3.47 5.85
N ARG A 32 15.10 4.31 6.87
CA ARG A 32 14.31 5.51 7.18
C ARG A 32 14.10 6.43 5.99
N GLY A 33 15.12 6.60 5.13
CA GLY A 33 15.02 7.40 3.91
C GLY A 33 14.03 6.82 2.89
N ALA A 34 14.06 5.50 2.69
CA ALA A 34 13.13 4.81 1.81
C ALA A 34 11.69 4.91 2.34
N LEU A 35 11.49 4.72 3.65
CA LEU A 35 10.17 4.85 4.27
C LEU A 35 9.63 6.28 4.17
N LYS A 36 10.49 7.29 4.31
CA LYS A 36 10.10 8.70 4.12
C LYS A 36 9.61 8.96 2.69
N VAL A 37 10.41 8.56 1.69
CA VAL A 37 10.03 8.70 0.27
C VAL A 37 8.72 7.96 -0.03
N ALA A 38 8.56 6.75 0.52
CA ALA A 38 7.34 5.97 0.33
C ALA A 38 6.11 6.68 0.91
N ARG A 39 6.25 7.29 2.09
CA ARG A 39 5.19 8.09 2.74
C ARG A 39 4.84 9.32 1.92
N GLU A 40 5.82 10.04 1.39
CA GLU A 40 5.58 11.20 0.53
C GLU A 40 4.85 10.81 -0.76
N ARG A 41 5.30 9.76 -1.46
CA ARG A 41 4.62 9.24 -2.66
C ARG A 41 3.22 8.73 -2.37
N CYS A 42 3.04 8.05 -1.25
CA CYS A 42 1.72 7.58 -0.81
C CYS A 42 0.82 8.77 -0.48
N ARG A 43 1.39 9.83 0.12
CA ARG A 43 0.66 11.05 0.47
C ARG A 43 0.05 11.73 -0.75
N ASP A 44 0.82 11.80 -1.83
CA ASP A 44 0.42 12.46 -3.07
C ASP A 44 -0.34 11.51 -4.05
N CYS A 45 -0.53 10.24 -3.67
CA CYS A 45 -1.25 9.26 -4.48
C CYS A 45 -2.76 9.53 -4.49
N ARG A 46 -3.37 9.47 -5.68
CA ARG A 46 -4.82 9.64 -5.88
C ARG A 46 -5.60 8.32 -5.98
N ASN A 47 -4.91 7.19 -6.08
CA ASN A 47 -5.52 5.86 -6.26
C ASN A 47 -5.85 5.20 -4.90
N THR A 48 -6.51 5.95 -4.02
CA THR A 48 -6.78 5.49 -2.63
C THR A 48 -7.82 4.37 -2.61
N ASP A 49 -8.81 4.43 -3.49
CA ASP A 49 -9.85 3.42 -3.63
C ASP A 49 -9.27 2.09 -4.11
N GLU A 50 -8.51 2.07 -5.21
CA GLU A 50 -7.83 0.85 -5.70
C GLU A 50 -6.88 0.26 -4.65
N CYS A 51 -6.16 1.12 -3.92
CA CYS A 51 -5.31 0.71 -2.81
C CYS A 51 -6.12 0.01 -1.71
N SER A 52 -7.29 0.54 -1.36
CA SER A 52 -8.15 -0.03 -0.32
C SER A 52 -8.74 -1.38 -0.75
N VAL A 53 -9.17 -1.50 -2.00
CA VAL A 53 -9.67 -2.77 -2.59
C VAL A 53 -8.58 -3.84 -2.58
N TRP A 54 -7.38 -3.49 -3.00
CA TRP A 54 -6.23 -4.40 -2.97
C TRP A 54 -5.84 -4.80 -1.54
N LEU A 55 -5.79 -3.84 -0.61
CA LEU A 55 -5.50 -4.12 0.81
C LEU A 55 -6.57 -4.99 1.48
N ALA A 56 -7.82 -4.95 0.99
CA ALA A 56 -8.90 -5.80 1.45
C ALA A 56 -8.82 -7.24 0.88
N GLY A 57 -7.85 -7.54 0.01
CA GLY A 57 -7.69 -8.84 -0.64
C GLY A 57 -8.78 -9.12 -1.69
N MET A 58 -9.43 -8.07 -2.20
CA MET A 58 -10.48 -8.18 -3.23
C MET A 58 -9.93 -8.13 -4.66
N SER A 59 -8.61 -8.05 -4.82
CA SER A 59 -7.87 -7.96 -6.07
C SER A 59 -6.69 -8.93 -6.06
N GLU A 60 -6.12 -9.20 -7.24
CA GLU A 60 -4.95 -10.06 -7.34
C GLU A 60 -3.75 -9.45 -6.57
N PRO A 61 -2.88 -10.27 -5.96
CA PRO A 61 -1.75 -9.78 -5.18
C PRO A 61 -0.82 -8.82 -5.93
N GLU A 62 -0.73 -8.95 -7.25
CA GLU A 62 0.17 -8.18 -8.11
C GLU A 62 -0.47 -6.92 -8.70
N GLU A 63 -1.78 -6.70 -8.53
CA GLU A 63 -2.49 -5.57 -9.15
C GLU A 63 -1.98 -4.20 -8.67
N TYR A 64 -1.45 -4.13 -7.44
CA TYR A 64 -0.85 -2.92 -6.91
C TYR A 64 0.25 -2.34 -7.82
N ARG A 65 0.91 -3.16 -8.63
CA ARG A 65 1.94 -2.68 -9.58
C ARG A 65 1.40 -1.71 -10.64
N ARG A 66 0.10 -1.74 -10.90
CA ARG A 66 -0.54 -0.89 -11.93
C ARG A 66 -0.91 0.50 -11.41
N PHE A 67 -1.23 0.62 -10.11
CA PHE A 67 -1.75 1.87 -9.55
C PHE A 67 -0.87 2.46 -8.44
N CYS A 68 -0.01 1.67 -7.80
CA CYS A 68 0.75 2.11 -6.63
C CYS A 68 2.10 2.74 -7.06
N PRO A 69 2.36 4.02 -6.74
CA PRO A 69 3.63 4.67 -7.08
C PRO A 69 4.82 4.11 -6.27
N ASN A 70 4.54 3.32 -5.22
CA ASN A 70 5.54 2.65 -4.41
C ASN A 70 5.79 1.19 -4.84
N ALA A 71 5.17 0.72 -5.94
CA ALA A 71 5.25 -0.68 -6.34
C ALA A 71 6.70 -1.16 -6.49
N ALA A 72 7.51 -0.45 -7.29
CA ALA A 72 8.92 -0.77 -7.49
C ALA A 72 9.73 -0.74 -6.18
N LEU A 73 9.35 0.13 -5.23
CA LEU A 73 10.01 0.16 -3.92
C LEU A 73 9.65 -1.08 -3.09
N PHE A 74 8.38 -1.47 -3.06
CA PHE A 74 7.94 -2.65 -2.31
C PHE A 74 8.48 -3.96 -2.91
N ASP A 75 8.52 -4.07 -4.24
CA ASP A 75 9.12 -5.22 -4.94
C ASP A 75 10.64 -5.33 -4.67
N ALA A 76 11.33 -4.21 -4.46
CA ALA A 76 12.78 -4.19 -4.18
C ALA A 76 13.13 -4.41 -2.70
N LEU A 77 12.17 -4.30 -1.78
CA LEU A 77 12.40 -4.51 -0.36
C LEU A 77 12.37 -6.02 -0.05
N PRO A 78 13.26 -6.49 0.86
CA PRO A 78 13.20 -7.87 1.33
C PRO A 78 11.84 -8.09 1.99
N ASN A 79 11.12 -9.08 1.50
CA ASN A 79 9.77 -9.38 1.94
C ASN A 79 9.68 -10.84 2.36
N ALA A 80 8.90 -11.14 3.40
CA ALA A 80 8.81 -12.49 3.97
C ALA A 80 8.09 -13.50 3.06
N ARG A 81 7.58 -13.05 1.90
CA ARG A 81 6.85 -13.87 0.92
C ARG A 81 7.72 -14.34 -0.25
N ALA A 82 9.01 -13.94 -0.28
CA ALA A 82 9.96 -14.33 -1.33
C ALA A 82 10.66 -15.69 -1.10
N HIS A 83 10.08 -16.56 -0.27
CA HIS A 83 10.57 -17.91 0.01
C HIS A 83 9.45 -18.95 -0.12
#